data_AF-A0A7X7WU91-F1
#
_entry.id   AF-A0A7X7WU91-F1
#
_cell.length_a   1.000
_cell.length_b   1.000
_cell.length_c   1.000
_cell.angle_alpha   90.00
_cell.angle_beta   90.00
_cell.angle_gamma   90.00
#
_symmetry.space_group_name_H-M   'P 1'
#
loop_
_entity.id
_entity.type
_entity.pdbx_description
1 polymer ?
#
loop_
_entity_poly.entity_id
_entity_poly.type
_entity_poly.pdbx_seq_one_letter_code
_entity_poly.pdbx_strand_id
1 'polypeptide(L)'
;MDPSMERIFKAMGQAMPENKRILEINPHHSVIEAMQAVFEKDATDAKLKENIGLLYDQALLLSGEKPKNPSAFAKAVAQLMAQQLNK
;
A
#
# COMPACT_ATOMS: atom_id res chain seq x y z
N MET A 1 -1.80 9.32 17.15
CA MET A 1 -2.52 8.44 18.09
C MET A 1 -2.16 7.02 17.72
N ASP A 2 -1.92 6.13 18.69
CA ASP A 2 -1.50 4.75 18.42
C ASP A 2 -2.61 3.93 17.72
N PRO A 3 -2.32 3.13 16.68
CA PRO A 3 -3.31 2.31 15.96
C PRO A 3 -4.10 1.34 16.84
N SER A 4 -3.47 0.82 17.90
CA SER A 4 -4.09 -0.11 18.83
C SER A 4 -5.18 0.60 19.64
N MET A 5 -4.91 1.86 20.03
CA MET A 5 -5.84 2.69 20.79
C MET A 5 -7.07 3.06 19.94
N GLU A 6 -6.86 3.42 18.67
CA GLU A 6 -7.96 3.68 17.72
C GLU A 6 -8.89 2.47 17.58
N ARG A 7 -8.32 1.26 17.53
CA ARG A 7 -9.09 0.02 17.42
C ARG A 7 -9.98 -0.24 18.65
N ILE A 8 -9.46 0.05 19.84
CA ILE A 8 -10.21 -0.06 21.10
C ILE A 8 -11.38 0.92 21.12
N PHE A 9 -11.14 2.19 20.77
CA PHE A 9 -12.19 3.21 20.74
C PHE A 9 -13.28 2.91 19.71
N LYS A 10 -12.90 2.44 18.51
CA LYS A 10 -13.87 1.97 17.49
C LYS A 10 -14.71 0.80 17.99
N ALA A 11 -14.10 -0.17 18.70
CA ALA A 11 -14.81 -1.29 19.29
C ALA A 11 -15.79 -0.86 20.41
N MET A 12 -15.51 0.25 21.08
CA MET A 12 -16.37 0.85 22.10
C MET A 12 -17.48 1.75 21.51
N GLY A 13 -17.59 1.87 20.19
CA GLY A 13 -18.62 2.68 19.51
C GLY A 13 -18.42 4.20 19.64
N GLN A 14 -17.23 4.65 20.04
CA GLN A 14 -16.90 6.07 20.10
C GLN A 14 -16.51 6.58 18.70
N ALA A 15 -17.15 7.67 18.27
CA ALA A 15 -16.76 8.36 17.04
C ALA A 15 -15.41 9.04 17.25
N MET A 16 -14.36 8.50 16.63
CA MET A 16 -13.05 9.15 16.57
C MET A 16 -12.95 10.04 15.34
N PRO A 17 -12.25 11.19 15.43
CA PRO A 17 -11.90 11.98 14.26
C PRO A 17 -11.13 11.12 13.25
N GLU A 18 -11.44 11.23 11.96
CA GLU A 18 -10.63 10.61 10.90
C GLU A 18 -9.24 11.25 10.89
N ASN A 19 -8.25 10.54 11.42
CA ASN A 19 -6.85 10.93 11.29
C ASN A 19 -6.28 10.36 10.00
N LYS A 20 -5.89 11.24 9.07
CA LYS A 20 -5.10 10.84 7.90
C LYS A 20 -3.75 10.32 8.38
N ARG A 21 -3.41 9.09 7.97
CA ARG A 21 -2.13 8.48 8.30
C ARG A 21 -1.04 8.94 7.35
N ILE A 22 0.18 9.04 7.86
CA ILE A 22 1.38 9.32 7.08
C ILE A 22 1.92 7.98 6.58
N LEU A 23 2.15 7.86 5.28
CA LEU A 23 2.86 6.73 4.69
C LEU A 23 4.35 7.04 4.71
N GLU A 24 5.09 6.39 5.60
CA GLU A 24 6.55 6.49 5.65
C GLU A 24 7.17 5.50 4.66
N ILE A 25 8.17 5.95 3.90
CA ILE A 25 8.88 5.14 2.91
C ILE A 25 10.39 5.18 3.18
N ASN A 26 11.08 4.09 2.85
CA ASN A 26 12.54 4.08 2.82
C ASN A 26 13.03 4.42 1.39
N PRO A 27 13.63 5.60 1.16
CA PRO A 27 14.05 6.02 -0.18
C PRO A 27 15.14 5.11 -0.79
N HIS A 28 15.92 4.41 0.05
CA HIS A 28 17.00 3.52 -0.39
C HIS A 28 16.53 2.07 -0.63
N HIS A 29 15.23 1.81 -0.54
CA HIS A 29 14.72 0.49 -0.85
C HIS A 29 14.62 0.30 -2.37
N SER A 30 15.09 -0.84 -2.88
CA SER A 30 15.17 -1.13 -4.31
C SER A 30 13.86 -0.91 -5.08
N VAL A 31 12.71 -1.20 -4.46
CA VAL A 31 11.39 -0.95 -5.06
C VAL A 31 11.08 0.54 -5.25
N ILE A 32 11.52 1.39 -4.33
CA ILE A 32 11.32 2.84 -4.38
C ILE A 32 12.21 3.44 -5.48
N GLU A 33 13.47 3.04 -5.53
CA GLU A 33 14.40 3.45 -6.59
C GLU A 33 13.90 3.03 -7.98
N ALA A 34 13.38 1.81 -8.10
CA ALA A 34 12.78 1.34 -9.35
C ALA A 34 11.54 2.15 -9.76
N MET A 35 10.66 2.48 -8.81
CA MET A 35 9.49 3.33 -9.06
C MET A 35 9.89 4.76 -9.43
N GLN A 36 10.93 5.32 -8.80
CA GLN A 36 11.48 6.63 -9.16
C GLN A 36 12.00 6.63 -10.60
N ALA A 37 12.76 5.61 -11.00
CA ALA A 37 13.27 5.50 -12.37
C ALA A 37 12.15 5.38 -13.43
N VAL A 38 11.00 4.79 -13.07
CA VAL A 38 9.80 4.78 -13.93
C VAL A 38 9.17 6.17 -13.98
N PHE A 39 8.99 6.81 -12.82
CA PHE A 39 8.42 8.16 -12.70
C PHE A 39 9.22 9.22 -13.51
N GLU A 40 10.54 9.16 -13.45
CA GLU A 40 11.43 10.07 -14.20
C GLU A 40 11.28 9.93 -15.72
N LYS A 41 10.86 8.76 -16.20
CA LYS A 41 10.59 8.51 -17.63
C LYS A 41 9.17 8.89 -18.02
N ASP A 42 8.19 8.48 -17.21
CA ASP A 42 6.78 8.79 -17.40
C ASP A 42 6.06 8.78 -16.05
N ALA A 43 5.75 9.97 -15.56
CA ALA A 43 5.01 10.18 -14.31
C ALA A 43 3.57 9.63 -14.35
N THR A 44 3.04 9.34 -15.54
CA THR A 44 1.70 8.82 -15.77
C THR A 44 1.66 7.32 -16.10
N ASP A 45 2.80 6.63 -16.05
CA ASP A 45 2.88 5.20 -16.35
C ASP A 45 1.91 4.42 -15.46
N ALA A 46 1.02 3.64 -16.10
CA ALA A 46 0.02 2.83 -15.40
C ALA A 46 0.66 1.83 -14.41
N LYS A 47 1.85 1.30 -14.71
CA LYS A 47 2.59 0.39 -13.83
C LYS A 47 3.03 1.11 -12.57
N LEU A 48 3.42 2.38 -12.65
CA LEU A 48 3.80 3.14 -11.46
C LEU A 48 2.62 3.27 -10.50
N LYS A 49 1.44 3.64 -11.02
CA LYS A 49 0.21 3.73 -10.22
C LYS A 49 -0.18 2.40 -9.57
N GLU A 50 -0.08 1.30 -10.30
CA GLU A 50 -0.37 -0.04 -9.80
C GLU A 50 0.58 -0.45 -8.66
N ASN A 51 1.89 -0.24 -8.84
CA ASN A 51 2.91 -0.59 -7.84
C ASN A 51 2.83 0.29 -6.58
N ILE A 52 2.50 1.58 -6.71
CA ILE A 52 2.23 2.45 -5.55
C ILE A 52 1.02 1.94 -4.76
N GLY A 53 -0.03 1.48 -5.44
CA GLY A 53 -1.20 0.87 -4.80
C GLY A 53 -0.83 -0.38 -4.00
N LEU A 54 -0.04 -1.28 -4.59
CA LEU A 54 0.46 -2.48 -3.91
C LEU A 54 1.37 -2.16 -2.72
N LEU A 55 2.24 -1.15 -2.83
CA LEU A 55 3.08 -0.70 -1.71
C LEU A 55 2.20 -0.19 -0.55
N TYR A 56 1.17 0.58 -0.87
CA TYR A 56 0.25 1.11 0.14
C TYR A 56 -0.55 -0.01 0.84
N ASP A 57 -1.07 -0.98 0.08
CA ASP A 57 -1.78 -2.12 0.67
C ASP A 57 -0.87 -2.98 1.55
N GLN A 58 0.41 -3.15 1.19
CA GLN A 58 1.41 -3.79 2.05
C GLN A 58 1.63 -3.00 3.35
N ALA A 59 1.72 -1.68 3.29
CA ALA A 59 1.86 -0.83 4.47
C ALA A 59 0.65 -0.97 5.41
N LEU A 60 -0.56 -1.05 4.86
CA LEU A 60 -1.77 -1.33 5.65
C LEU A 60 -1.67 -2.67 6.38
N LEU A 61 -1.27 -3.73 5.68
CA LEU A 61 -1.08 -5.05 6.28
C LEU A 61 -0.07 -5.04 7.43
N LEU A 62 1.08 -4.38 7.24
CA LEU A 62 2.12 -4.25 8.27
C LEU A 62 1.63 -3.46 9.49
N SER A 63 0.73 -2.49 9.29
CA SER A 63 0.09 -1.74 10.37
C SER A 63 -1.06 -2.49 11.07
N GLY A 64 -1.35 -3.73 10.66
CA GLY A 64 -2.45 -4.54 11.18
C GLY A 64 -3.82 -4.22 10.60
N GLU A 65 -3.87 -3.42 9.54
CA GLU A 65 -5.07 -3.10 8.78
C GLU A 65 -5.24 -4.02 7.57
N LYS A 66 -6.46 -4.07 7.04
CA LYS A 66 -6.73 -4.79 5.79
C LYS A 66 -6.54 -3.84 4.59
N PRO A 67 -6.12 -4.35 3.43
CA PRO A 67 -6.17 -3.60 2.18
C PRO A 67 -7.56 -3.00 1.96
N LYS A 68 -7.63 -1.80 1.38
CA LYS A 68 -8.92 -1.13 1.14
C LYS A 68 -9.83 -1.94 0.20
N ASN A 69 -9.21 -2.64 -0.75
CA ASN A 69 -9.90 -3.58 -1.63
C ASN A 69 -9.13 -4.91 -1.67
N PRO A 70 -9.47 -5.88 -0.80
CA PRO A 70 -8.75 -7.16 -0.73
C PRO A 70 -8.76 -7.96 -2.03
N SER A 71 -9.85 -7.88 -2.81
CA SER A 71 -9.96 -8.59 -4.09
C SER A 71 -9.01 -7.99 -5.14
N ALA A 72 -8.94 -6.67 -5.23
CA ALA A 72 -8.00 -5.99 -6.11
C ALA A 72 -6.54 -6.28 -5.72
N PHE A 73 -6.23 -6.25 -4.42
CA PHE A 73 -4.89 -6.60 -3.92
C PHE A 73 -4.51 -8.04 -4.29
N ALA A 74 -5.39 -9.01 -4.02
CA ALA A 74 -5.13 -10.42 -4.34
C ALA A 74 -4.94 -10.65 -5.85
N LYS A 75 -5.75 -9.96 -6.68
CA LYS A 75 -5.62 -10.01 -8.13
C LYS A 75 -4.27 -9.45 -8.61
N ALA A 76 -3.85 -8.31 -8.08
CA ALA A 76 -2.58 -7.69 -8.44
C ALA A 76 -1.38 -8.57 -8.04
N VAL A 77 -1.41 -9.18 -6.85
CA VAL A 77 -0.40 -10.17 -6.42
C VAL A 77 -0.37 -11.38 -7.35
N ALA A 78 -1.52 -11.96 -7.69
CA ALA A 78 -1.60 -13.09 -8.61
C ALA A 78 -1.07 -12.74 -10.02
N GLN A 79 -1.33 -11.53 -10.51
CA GLN A 79 -0.80 -11.04 -11.77
C GLN A 79 0.73 -10.90 -11.73
N LEU A 80 1.30 -10.39 -10.64
CA LEU A 80 2.76 -10.32 -10.46
C LEU A 80 3.39 -11.72 -10.45
N MET A 81 2.79 -12.68 -9.75
CA MET A 81 3.25 -14.07 -9.73
C MET A 81 3.26 -14.66 -11.15
N ALA A 82 2.18 -14.45 -11.91
CA ALA A 82 2.10 -14.93 -13.30
C ALA A 82 3.14 -14.25 -14.22
N GLN A 83 3.34 -12.94 -14.10
CA GLN A 83 4.36 -12.21 -14.86
C GLN A 83 5.78 -12.69 -14.57
N GLN A 84 6.06 -13.06 -13.32
CA GLN A 84 7.36 -13.61 -12.93
C GLN A 84 7.61 -15.00 -13.54
N LEU A 85 6.58 -15.85 -13.59
CA LEU A 85 6.69 -17.21 -14.12
C LEU A 85 6.68 -17.28 -15.66
N ASN A 86 6.12 -16.29 -16.33
CA ASN A 86 6.04 -16.21 -17.79
C ASN A 86 7.18 -15.39 -18.43
N LYS A 87 8.18 -14.98 -17.63
CA LYS A 87 9.43 -14.39 -18.10
C LYS A 87 10.44 -15.47 -18.42
#